data_AF-A0A350G5D4-F1
#
_entry.id   AF-A0A350G5D4-F1
#
_cell.length_a   1.000
_cell.length_b   1.000
_cell.length_c   1.000
_cell.angle_alpha   90.00
_cell.angle_beta   90.00
_cell.angle_gamma   90.00
#
_symmetry.space_group_name_H-M   'P 1'
#
loop_
_entity.id
_entity.type
_entity.pdbx_description
1 polymer ?
#
loop_
_entity_poly.entity_id
_entity_poly.type
_entity_poly.pdbx_seq_one_letter_code
_entity_poly.pdbx_strand_id
1 'polypeptide(L)'
;HKFMREFDDASTLASSRPREELGDSIAGLQQIRRAAEDQPTPSCLATLKTHQVSHMNSVINTLIAFMGGAEQTTVDQGIALARDQHDKYTLELARLLGLTVEPAVVITPELTPSP
;
A
#
# COMPACT_ATOMS: atom_id res chain seq x y z
N HIS A 1 11.73 -3.30 -7.10
CA HIS A 1 11.55 -3.82 -5.73
C HIS A 1 12.15 -2.93 -4.62
N LYS A 2 13.34 -2.32 -4.80
CA LYS A 2 13.96 -1.44 -3.79
C LYS A 2 12.99 -0.39 -3.23
N PHE A 3 12.36 0.38 -4.11
CA PHE A 3 11.47 1.47 -3.68
C PHE A 3 10.19 1.02 -2.98
N MET A 4 9.62 -0.14 -3.33
CA MET A 4 8.47 -0.67 -2.58
C MET A 4 8.86 -0.96 -1.13
N ARG A 5 9.94 -1.72 -0.91
CA ARG A 5 10.41 -2.02 0.45
C ARG A 5 10.73 -0.75 1.24
N GLU A 6 11.47 0.17 0.64
CA GLU A 6 11.83 1.44 1.28
C GLU A 6 10.60 2.27 1.64
N PHE A 7 9.59 2.28 0.77
CA PHE A 7 8.31 2.94 1.03
C PHE A 7 7.50 2.25 2.13
N ASP A 8 7.43 0.92 2.13
CA ASP A 8 6.70 0.13 3.13
C ASP A 8 7.30 0.34 4.53
N ASP A 9 8.63 0.31 4.63
CA ASP A 9 9.37 0.58 5.87
C ASP A 9 9.09 2.00 6.37
N ALA A 10 9.18 3.00 5.48
CA ALA A 10 8.90 4.39 5.81
C ALA A 10 7.43 4.63 6.20
N SER A 11 6.49 3.95 5.54
CA SER A 11 5.05 4.08 5.80
C SER A 11 4.65 3.43 7.13
N THR A 12 5.30 2.32 7.49
CA THR A 12 5.16 1.67 8.80
C THR A 12 5.67 2.58 9.91
N LEU A 13 6.78 3.28 9.68
CA LEU A 13 7.26 4.26 10.63
C LEU A 13 6.28 5.45 10.74
N ALA A 14 5.76 5.95 9.63
CA ALA A 14 4.81 7.06 9.62
C ALA A 14 3.52 6.73 10.39
N SER A 15 2.98 5.52 10.26
CA SER A 15 1.76 5.10 10.96
C SER A 15 1.91 5.02 12.48
N SER A 16 3.14 4.95 12.98
CA SER A 16 3.45 4.97 14.42
C SER A 16 3.60 6.39 15.00
N ARG A 17 3.62 7.44 14.16
CA ARG A 17 3.87 8.81 14.61
C ARG A 17 2.60 9.57 14.97
N PRO A 18 2.70 10.55 15.90
CA PRO A 18 1.63 11.52 16.14
C PRO A 18 1.31 12.33 14.87
N ARG A 19 0.07 12.83 14.80
CA ARG A 19 -0.44 13.55 13.64
C ARG A 19 0.38 14.81 13.31
N GLU A 20 0.92 15.46 14.33
CA GLU A 20 1.73 16.68 14.25
C GLU A 20 3.08 16.44 13.56
N GLU A 21 3.60 15.21 13.63
CA GLU A 21 4.89 14.81 13.05
C GLU A 21 4.76 14.17 11.67
N LEU A 22 3.53 13.98 11.16
CA LEU A 22 3.28 13.34 9.87
C LEU A 22 3.75 14.17 8.67
N GLY A 23 3.87 15.48 8.81
CA GLY A 23 4.31 16.36 7.72
C GLY A 23 5.66 15.93 7.12
N ASP A 24 6.65 15.70 7.98
CA ASP A 24 7.99 15.27 7.58
C ASP A 24 7.97 13.84 7.00
N SER A 25 7.17 12.94 7.60
CA SER A 25 6.98 11.58 7.08
C SER A 25 6.37 11.57 5.68
N ILE A 26 5.35 12.39 5.44
CA ILE A 26 4.70 12.51 4.12
C ILE A 26 5.69 13.05 3.09
N ALA A 27 6.54 14.02 3.45
CA ALA A 27 7.57 14.55 2.56
C ALA A 27 8.59 13.47 2.16
N GLY A 28 9.04 12.63 3.10
CA GLY A 28 9.90 11.47 2.82
C GLY A 28 9.25 10.44 1.91
N LEU A 29 7.99 10.09 2.17
CA LEU A 29 7.22 9.16 1.33
C LEU A 29 7.03 9.70 -0.10
N GLN A 30 6.73 11.00 -0.24
CA GLN A 30 6.63 11.68 -1.53
C GLN A 30 7.94 11.61 -2.33
N GLN A 31 9.10 11.72 -1.65
CA GLN A 31 10.40 11.58 -2.30
C GLN A 31 10.61 10.17 -2.86
N ILE A 32 10.33 9.14 -2.07
CA ILE A 32 10.46 7.73 -2.49
C ILE A 32 9.50 7.44 -3.67
N ARG A 33 8.25 7.93 -3.60
CA ARG A 33 7.25 7.79 -4.67
C ARG A 33 7.74 8.39 -5.99
N ARG A 34 8.25 9.62 -5.96
CA ARG A 34 8.80 10.28 -7.17
C ARG A 34 9.98 9.49 -7.73
N ALA A 35 10.91 9.04 -6.89
CA ALA A 35 12.03 8.23 -7.36
C ALA A 35 11.58 6.90 -7.99
N ALA A 36 10.54 6.27 -7.46
CA ALA A 36 9.94 5.07 -8.05
C ALA A 36 9.28 5.36 -9.41
N GLU A 37 8.59 6.49 -9.53
CA GLU A 37 7.94 6.92 -10.76
C GLU A 37 8.94 7.33 -11.85
N ASP A 38 10.05 7.94 -11.48
CA ASP A 38 11.11 8.33 -12.41
C ASP A 38 11.98 7.16 -12.87
N GLN A 39 11.88 6.00 -12.19
CA GLN A 39 12.67 4.82 -12.54
C GLN A 39 12.33 4.33 -13.97
N PRO A 40 13.32 4.27 -14.89
CA PRO A 40 13.11 3.70 -16.22
C PRO A 40 12.59 2.26 -16.11
N THR A 41 11.47 1.98 -16.76
CA THR A 41 10.78 0.70 -16.64
C THR A 41 10.41 0.18 -18.04
N PRO A 42 10.84 -1.03 -18.41
CA PRO A 42 10.42 -1.67 -19.65
C PRO A 42 8.90 -1.78 -19.75
N SER A 43 8.35 -1.72 -20.96
CA SER A 43 6.90 -1.78 -21.18
C SER A 43 6.26 -3.04 -20.63
N CYS A 44 6.98 -4.18 -20.63
CA CYS A 44 6.50 -5.43 -20.05
C CYS A 44 6.26 -5.37 -18.52
N LEU A 45 6.83 -4.38 -17.82
CA LEU A 45 6.66 -4.15 -16.39
C LEU A 45 5.76 -2.93 -16.09
N ALA A 46 5.10 -2.36 -17.10
CA ALA A 46 4.28 -1.16 -16.93
C ALA A 46 3.15 -1.38 -15.90
N THR A 47 2.45 -2.51 -15.96
CA THR A 47 1.37 -2.85 -15.02
C THR A 47 1.88 -2.93 -13.58
N LEU A 48 3.04 -3.59 -13.36
CA LEU A 48 3.66 -3.68 -12.04
C LEU A 48 3.97 -2.29 -11.48
N LYS A 49 4.55 -1.40 -12.30
CA LYS A 49 4.84 -0.02 -11.90
C LYS A 49 3.57 0.77 -11.59
N THR A 50 2.51 0.59 -12.38
CA THR A 50 1.22 1.24 -12.13
C THR A 50 0.67 0.88 -10.76
N HIS A 51 0.66 -0.41 -10.38
CA HIS A 51 0.20 -0.84 -9.06
C HIS A 51 1.11 -0.33 -7.93
N GLN A 52 2.44 -0.37 -8.13
CA GLN A 52 3.41 0.19 -7.19
C GLN A 52 3.12 1.67 -6.90
N VAL A 53 3.03 2.52 -7.93
CA VAL A 53 2.82 3.96 -7.75
C VAL A 53 1.42 4.27 -7.23
N SER A 54 0.40 3.50 -7.64
CA SER A 54 -0.97 3.65 -7.15
C SER A 54 -1.10 3.31 -5.67
N HIS A 55 -0.41 2.28 -5.20
CA HIS A 55 -0.30 1.96 -3.78
C HIS A 55 0.33 3.12 -3.00
N MET A 56 1.50 3.59 -3.45
CA MET A 56 2.21 4.69 -2.79
C MET A 56 1.36 5.97 -2.70
N ASN A 57 0.66 6.32 -3.78
CA ASN A 57 -0.28 7.44 -3.80
C ASN A 57 -1.42 7.25 -2.80
N SER A 58 -2.00 6.06 -2.74
CA SER A 58 -3.12 5.77 -1.83
C SER A 58 -2.69 5.93 -0.37
N VAL A 59 -1.52 5.43 0.00
CA VAL A 59 -0.96 5.60 1.35
C VAL A 59 -0.74 7.09 1.67
N ILE A 60 -0.05 7.83 0.78
CA ILE A 60 0.21 9.26 1.00
C ILE A 60 -1.08 10.06 1.13
N ASN A 61 -2.04 9.84 0.23
CA ASN A 61 -3.32 10.55 0.26
C ASN A 61 -4.12 10.24 1.53
N THR A 62 -4.06 8.99 2.00
CA THR A 62 -4.69 8.58 3.27
C THR A 62 -4.06 9.29 4.46
N LEU A 63 -2.72 9.37 4.52
CA LEU A 63 -2.01 10.10 5.57
C LEU A 63 -2.32 11.61 5.53
N ILE A 64 -2.40 12.20 4.34
CA ILE A 64 -2.81 13.61 4.18
C ILE A 64 -4.24 13.82 4.66
N ALA A 65 -5.18 12.92 4.31
CA ALA A 65 -6.57 13.00 4.75
C ALA A 65 -6.67 12.89 6.28
N PHE A 66 -5.98 11.92 6.89
CA PHE A 66 -5.90 11.78 8.34
C PHE A 66 -5.30 13.03 9.01
N MET A 67 -4.20 13.57 8.47
CA MET A 67 -3.58 14.80 8.95
C MET A 67 -4.48 16.02 8.76
N GLY A 68 -5.35 16.02 7.76
CA GLY A 68 -6.39 17.02 7.52
C GLY A 68 -7.64 16.88 8.40
N GLY A 69 -7.76 15.78 9.14
CA GLY A 69 -8.89 15.52 10.05
C GLY A 69 -10.10 14.94 9.34
N ALA A 70 -9.87 14.20 8.26
CA ALA A 70 -10.93 13.43 7.61
C ALA A 70 -11.57 12.44 8.59
N GLU A 71 -12.85 12.16 8.34
CA GLU A 71 -13.61 11.18 9.11
C GLU A 71 -12.99 9.77 9.00
N GLN A 72 -13.20 8.96 10.05
CA GLN A 72 -12.64 7.61 10.11
C GLN A 72 -13.00 6.76 8.89
N THR A 73 -14.23 6.90 8.38
CA THR A 73 -14.70 6.17 7.19
C THR A 73 -13.89 6.51 5.93
N THR A 74 -13.46 7.76 5.76
CA THR A 74 -12.60 8.19 4.66
C THR A 74 -11.19 7.60 4.81
N VAL A 75 -10.65 7.58 6.02
CA VAL A 75 -9.34 6.98 6.31
C VAL A 75 -9.38 5.47 6.04
N ASP A 76 -10.41 4.78 6.50
CA ASP A 76 -10.59 3.34 6.30
C ASP A 76 -10.70 2.97 4.81
N GLN A 77 -11.42 3.76 4.03
CA GLN A 77 -11.49 3.60 2.57
C GLN A 77 -10.11 3.79 1.91
N GLY A 78 -9.34 4.78 2.37
CA GLY A 78 -7.98 5.00 1.91
C GLY A 78 -7.04 3.82 2.21
N ILE A 79 -7.14 3.26 3.43
CA ILE A 79 -6.39 2.06 3.84
C ILE A 79 -6.79 0.85 2.98
N ALA A 80 -8.09 0.64 2.76
CA ALA A 80 -8.58 -0.47 1.94
C ALA A 80 -8.08 -0.37 0.50
N LEU A 81 -8.11 0.83 -0.10
CA LEU A 81 -7.60 1.07 -1.44
C LEU A 81 -6.08 0.85 -1.52
N ALA A 82 -5.33 1.33 -0.53
CA ALA A 82 -3.89 1.10 -0.47
C ALA A 82 -3.56 -0.40 -0.42
N ARG A 83 -4.29 -1.18 0.38
CA ARG A 83 -4.12 -2.65 0.45
C ARG A 83 -4.43 -3.33 -0.88
N ASP A 84 -5.57 -3.01 -1.50
CA ASP A 84 -5.94 -3.55 -2.81
C ASP A 84 -4.86 -3.31 -3.89
N GLN A 85 -4.25 -2.11 -3.92
CA GLN A 85 -3.17 -1.82 -4.86
C GLN A 85 -1.87 -2.58 -4.53
N HIS A 86 -1.57 -2.79 -3.24
CA HIS A 86 -0.43 -3.60 -2.82
C HIS A 86 -0.62 -5.08 -3.20
N ASP A 87 -1.83 -5.61 -3.03
CA ASP A 87 -2.17 -6.97 -3.41
C ASP A 87 -2.04 -7.17 -4.92
N LYS A 88 -2.54 -6.22 -5.72
CA LYS A 88 -2.37 -6.21 -7.18
C LYS A 88 -0.90 -6.15 -7.60
N TYR A 89 -0.08 -5.33 -6.93
CA TYR A 89 1.36 -5.30 -7.14
C TYR A 89 2.00 -6.68 -6.87
N THR A 90 1.62 -7.31 -5.75
CA THR A 90 2.15 -8.61 -5.32
C THR A 90 1.75 -9.73 -6.29
N LEU A 91 0.50 -9.74 -6.74
CA LEU A 91 -0.02 -10.70 -7.72
C LEU A 91 0.67 -10.55 -9.08
N GLU A 92 0.85 -9.32 -9.56
CA GLU A 92 1.55 -9.07 -10.82
C GLU A 92 3.03 -9.47 -10.73
N LEU A 93 3.68 -9.21 -9.59
CA LEU A 93 5.04 -9.66 -9.35
C LEU A 93 5.13 -11.19 -9.39
N ALA A 94 4.22 -11.89 -8.71
CA ALA A 94 4.17 -13.35 -8.71
C ALA A 94 3.97 -13.89 -10.14
N ARG A 95 3.04 -13.29 -10.91
CA ARG A 95 2.80 -13.63 -12.32
C ARG A 95 4.06 -13.49 -13.17
N LEU A 96 4.80 -12.39 -13.00
CA LEU A 96 6.05 -12.12 -13.73
C LEU A 96 7.18 -13.09 -13.35
N LEU A 97 7.17 -13.58 -12.11
CA LEU A 97 8.11 -14.59 -11.62
C LEU A 97 7.68 -16.03 -11.97
N GLY A 98 6.51 -16.23 -12.58
CA GLY A 98 5.96 -17.54 -12.89
C GLY A 98 5.50 -18.32 -11.66
N LEU A 99 5.20 -17.63 -10.55
CA LEU A 99 4.69 -18.22 -9.33
C LEU A 99 3.15 -18.25 -9.35
N THR A 100 2.57 -19.40 -8.98
CA THR A 100 1.13 -19.53 -8.78
C THR A 100 0.78 -19.10 -7.35
N VAL A 101 -0.10 -18.09 -7.20
CA VAL A 101 -0.61 -17.68 -5.88
C VAL A 101 -1.92 -18.41 -5.62
N GLU A 102 -1.92 -19.30 -4.61
CA GLU A 102 -3.14 -19.94 -4.14
C GLU A 102 -3.96 -18.93 -3.32
N PRO A 103 -5.26 -18.73 -3.59
CA PRO A 103 -6.08 -17.85 -2.77
C PRO A 103 -6.22 -18.43 -1.35
N ALA A 104 -6.05 -17.58 -0.33
CA ALA A 104 -6.24 -17.99 1.06
C ALA A 104 -7.69 -18.47 1.28
N VAL A 105 -7.84 -19.69 1.81
CA VAL A 105 -9.14 -20.24 2.20
C VAL A 105 -9.69 -19.42 3.36
N VAL A 106 -10.84 -18.76 3.16
CA VAL A 106 -11.59 -18.10 4.23
C VAL A 106 -12.16 -19.20 5.12
N ILE A 107 -11.58 -19.40 6.30
CA ILE A 107 -12.13 -20.30 7.31
C ILE A 107 -13.34 -19.59 7.92
N THR A 108 -14.55 -19.97 7.50
CA THR A 108 -15.78 -19.54 8.17
C THR A 108 -15.77 -20.12 9.59
N PRO A 109 -15.86 -19.31 10.66
CA PRO A 109 -15.98 -19.85 12.01
C PRO A 109 -17.33 -20.57 12.14
N GLU A 110 -17.27 -21.88 12.31
CA GLU A 110 -18.43 -22.72 12.63
C GLU A 110 -18.90 -22.38 14.05
N LEU A 111 -20.10 -21.80 14.16
CA LEU A 111 -20.74 -21.49 15.44
C LEU A 111 -20.94 -22.80 16.20
N THR A 112 -20.18 -22.99 17.28
CA THR A 112 -20.38 -24.12 18.20
C THR A 112 -21.69 -23.94 18.95
N PRO A 113 -22.66 -24.86 18.88
CA PRO A 113 -23.86 -24.78 19.71
C PRO A 113 -23.48 -25.06 21.17
N SER A 114 -23.86 -24.13 22.06
CA SER A 114 -23.64 -24.20 23.50
C SER A 114 -24.53 -25.29 24.14
N PRO A 115 -24.05 -26.01 25.19
CA PRO A 115 -24.81 -27.07 25.87
C PRO A 115 -25.98 -26.55 26.72
#